data_AF-A0A849HT97-F1
#
_entry.id   AF-A0A849HT97-F1
#
_cell.length_a   1.000
_cell.length_b   1.000
_cell.length_c   1.000
_cell.angle_alpha   90.00
_cell.angle_beta   90.00
_cell.angle_gamma   90.00
#
_symmetry.space_group_name_H-M   'P 1'
#
loop_
_entity.id
_entity.type
_entity.pdbx_description
1 polymer ?
#
loop_
_entity_poly.entity_id
_entity_poly.type
_entity_poly.pdbx_seq_one_letter_code
_entity_poly.pdbx_strand_id
1 'polypeptide(L)'
;MKILPFVLPALLAAGPALATPAFLPTRDVAITYELDAPGRAAQNYLLNYDAAQELARVENPAQGIYILANLPSGQAQVVVPALHAIVQAPDFSALTQEISTAGGAQFTPLGSGHYAGMACRKYLVLNAHGSGTACITPDGVVLHFAGHDEHGSAEVTALSVAYAPQPAQDFAPPAGFSDLTLPPGALQALLQPQ
;
A
#
# COMPACT_ATOMS: atom_id res chain seq x y z
N MET A 1 38.28 -34.60 51.40
CA MET A 1 37.15 -34.90 50.50
C MET A 1 36.49 -33.56 50.17
N LYS A 2 36.68 -33.05 48.94
CA LYS A 2 36.44 -31.65 48.55
C LYS A 2 35.28 -31.64 47.56
N ILE A 3 34.12 -31.12 47.95
CA ILE A 3 32.92 -31.05 47.11
C ILE A 3 33.00 -29.75 46.30
N LEU A 4 33.08 -29.87 44.98
CA LEU A 4 33.09 -28.75 44.03
C LEU A 4 31.63 -28.48 43.60
N PRO A 5 31.06 -27.27 43.76
CA PRO A 5 29.76 -26.96 43.22
C PRO A 5 29.87 -26.67 41.72
N PHE A 6 29.11 -27.42 40.94
CA PHE A 6 28.98 -27.28 39.48
C PHE A 6 28.01 -26.13 39.20
N VAL A 7 28.52 -25.01 38.69
CA VAL A 7 27.70 -23.86 38.25
C VAL A 7 27.36 -24.06 36.78
N LEU A 8 26.09 -24.31 36.47
CA LEU A 8 25.56 -24.32 35.10
C LEU A 8 25.28 -22.88 34.66
N PRO A 9 25.84 -22.38 33.54
CA PRO A 9 25.41 -21.12 32.96
C PRO A 9 24.12 -21.35 32.17
N ALA A 10 23.04 -20.67 32.56
CA ALA A 10 21.81 -20.60 31.78
C ALA A 10 22.06 -19.72 30.54
N LEU A 11 22.11 -20.35 29.36
CA LEU A 11 22.02 -19.62 28.09
C LEU A 11 20.60 -19.08 27.93
N LEU A 12 20.44 -17.77 28.09
CA LEU A 12 19.27 -17.03 27.62
C LEU A 12 19.29 -17.02 26.08
N ALA A 13 18.52 -17.90 25.46
CA ALA A 13 18.23 -17.83 24.04
C ALA A 13 17.35 -16.61 23.79
N ALA A 14 17.93 -15.52 23.29
CA ALA A 14 17.17 -14.43 22.69
C ALA A 14 16.47 -14.99 21.44
N GLY A 15 15.16 -15.22 21.54
CA GLY A 15 14.34 -15.58 20.38
C GLY A 15 14.44 -14.50 19.31
N PRO A 16 14.39 -14.85 18.01
CA PRO A 16 14.44 -13.87 16.95
C PRO A 16 13.27 -12.90 17.13
N ALA A 17 13.58 -11.61 17.27
CA ALA A 17 12.57 -10.58 17.19
C ALA A 17 11.86 -10.73 15.83
N LEU A 18 10.53 -10.90 15.86
CA LEU A 18 9.73 -10.93 14.65
C LEU A 18 9.89 -9.57 13.97
N ALA A 19 10.68 -9.52 12.90
CA ALA A 19 10.85 -8.32 12.10
C ALA A 19 9.51 -7.96 11.45
N THR A 20 9.07 -6.72 11.62
CA THR A 20 7.92 -6.14 10.92
C THR A 20 8.12 -6.31 9.41
N PRO A 21 7.12 -6.79 8.65
CA PRO A 21 7.26 -6.90 7.22
C PRO A 21 7.52 -5.52 6.59
N ALA A 22 8.31 -5.49 5.52
CA ALA A 22 8.32 -4.32 4.64
C ALA A 22 6.90 -4.12 4.09
N PHE A 23 6.39 -2.90 4.15
CA PHE A 23 5.04 -2.56 3.68
C PHE A 23 5.06 -1.74 2.38
N LEU A 24 6.24 -1.29 1.95
CA LEU A 24 6.46 -0.69 0.64
C LEU A 24 7.35 -1.59 -0.22
N PRO A 25 7.10 -1.68 -1.53
CA PRO A 25 7.97 -2.42 -2.43
C PRO A 25 9.40 -1.89 -2.37
N THR A 26 10.38 -2.78 -2.31
CA THR A 26 11.82 -2.42 -2.33
C THR A 26 12.38 -2.38 -3.75
N ARG A 27 11.53 -2.62 -4.75
CA ARG A 27 11.87 -2.70 -6.18
C ARG A 27 10.75 -2.11 -7.00
N ASP A 28 11.11 -1.58 -8.16
CA ASP A 28 10.16 -1.09 -9.15
C ASP A 28 9.17 -2.18 -9.56
N VAL A 29 7.88 -1.85 -9.54
CA VAL A 29 6.81 -2.82 -9.76
C VAL A 29 5.59 -2.17 -10.42
N ALA A 30 4.98 -2.91 -11.33
CA ALA A 30 3.66 -2.64 -11.88
C ALA A 30 2.69 -3.73 -11.44
N ILE A 31 1.52 -3.33 -10.93
CA ILE A 31 0.53 -4.24 -10.33
C ILE A 31 -0.86 -3.88 -10.84
N THR A 32 -1.63 -4.89 -11.23
CA THR A 32 -3.07 -4.75 -11.39
C THR A 32 -3.75 -5.28 -10.14
N TYR A 33 -4.50 -4.42 -9.46
CA TYR A 33 -5.33 -4.79 -8.32
C TYR A 33 -6.80 -4.84 -8.72
N GLU A 34 -7.54 -5.73 -8.08
CA GLU A 34 -9.00 -5.69 -7.97
C GLU A 34 -9.36 -5.27 -6.54
N LEU A 35 -10.22 -4.26 -6.42
CA LEU A 35 -10.83 -3.82 -5.17
C LEU A 35 -12.29 -4.28 -5.16
N ASP A 36 -12.64 -5.10 -4.18
CA ASP A 36 -14.01 -5.50 -3.87
C ASP A 36 -14.44 -4.86 -2.54
N ALA A 37 -15.63 -4.25 -2.53
CA ALA A 37 -16.22 -3.62 -1.36
C ALA A 37 -17.74 -3.84 -1.37
N PRO A 38 -18.37 -4.17 -0.23
CA PRO A 38 -19.81 -4.43 -0.18
C PRO A 38 -20.63 -3.29 -0.75
N GLY A 39 -21.59 -3.62 -1.62
CA GLY A 39 -22.49 -2.66 -2.23
C GLY A 39 -21.88 -1.85 -3.37
N ARG A 40 -20.66 -2.18 -3.83
CA ARG A 40 -20.01 -1.59 -5.01
C ARG A 40 -19.64 -2.70 -5.99
N ALA A 41 -19.59 -2.36 -7.28
CA ALA A 41 -18.99 -3.26 -8.26
C ALA A 41 -17.48 -3.31 -8.04
N ALA A 42 -16.87 -4.50 -8.20
CA ALA A 42 -15.43 -4.65 -8.15
C ALA A 42 -14.75 -3.73 -9.18
N GLN A 43 -13.65 -3.10 -8.78
CA GLN A 43 -12.93 -2.13 -9.61
C GLN A 43 -11.46 -2.50 -9.75
N ASN A 44 -10.94 -2.33 -10.97
CA ASN A 44 -9.53 -2.54 -11.22
C ASN A 44 -8.74 -1.25 -11.04
N TYR A 45 -7.55 -1.39 -10.47
CA TYR A 45 -6.58 -0.32 -10.32
C TYR A 45 -5.24 -0.76 -10.90
N LEU A 46 -4.54 0.16 -11.56
CA LEU A 46 -3.17 -0.04 -12.01
C LEU A 46 -2.23 0.76 -11.11
N LEU A 47 -1.34 0.08 -10.41
CA LEU A 47 -0.28 0.68 -9.60
C LEU A 47 1.05 0.53 -10.32
N ASN A 48 1.73 1.65 -10.57
CA ASN A 48 3.14 1.69 -10.92
C ASN A 48 3.91 2.30 -9.73
N TYR A 49 5.04 1.71 -9.36
CA TYR A 49 5.84 2.17 -8.23
C TYR A 49 7.32 2.24 -8.60
N ASP A 50 7.93 3.40 -8.35
CA ASP A 50 9.38 3.64 -8.39
C ASP A 50 9.92 3.52 -6.97
N ALA A 51 10.72 2.49 -6.72
CA ALA A 51 11.26 2.23 -5.38
C ALA A 51 12.45 3.12 -5.02
N ALA A 52 13.16 3.68 -6.01
CA ALA A 52 14.30 4.54 -5.76
C ALA A 52 13.89 5.95 -5.31
N GLN A 53 12.72 6.42 -5.77
CA GLN A 53 12.17 7.73 -5.43
C GLN A 53 10.90 7.66 -4.57
N GLU A 54 10.42 6.44 -4.29
CA GLU A 54 9.17 6.16 -3.57
C GLU A 54 7.97 6.93 -4.17
N LEU A 55 7.89 6.92 -5.50
CA LEU A 55 6.80 7.52 -6.25
C LEU A 55 5.80 6.44 -6.66
N ALA A 56 4.51 6.77 -6.57
CA ALA A 56 3.44 5.88 -7.00
C ALA A 56 2.54 6.58 -8.02
N ARG A 57 2.14 5.84 -9.05
CA ARG A 57 1.05 6.21 -9.96
C ARG A 57 -0.05 5.18 -9.80
N VAL A 58 -1.24 5.65 -9.41
CA VAL A 58 -2.42 4.80 -9.25
C VAL A 58 -3.48 5.26 -10.24
N GLU A 59 -3.83 4.40 -11.19
CA GLU A 59 -4.83 4.69 -12.20
C GLU A 59 -6.08 3.86 -11.93
N ASN A 60 -7.26 4.48 -12.06
CA ASN A 60 -8.54 3.80 -12.14
C ASN A 60 -9.03 3.87 -13.60
N PRO A 61 -8.88 2.79 -14.39
CA PRO A 61 -9.24 2.81 -15.80
C PRO A 61 -10.74 3.09 -16.04
N ALA A 62 -11.60 2.77 -15.08
CA ALA A 62 -13.04 3.01 -15.19
C ALA A 62 -13.41 4.49 -15.05
N GLN A 63 -12.65 5.25 -14.25
CA GLN A 63 -12.88 6.69 -14.05
C GLN A 63 -12.05 7.57 -14.99
N GLY A 64 -11.03 7.01 -15.65
CA GLY A 64 -10.15 7.76 -16.54
C GLY A 64 -9.34 8.84 -15.84
N ILE A 65 -9.13 8.70 -14.52
CA ILE A 65 -8.29 9.57 -13.68
C ILE A 65 -7.12 8.74 -13.13
N TYR A 66 -6.04 9.43 -12.78
CA TYR A 66 -4.94 8.80 -12.06
C TYR A 66 -4.33 9.75 -11.02
N ILE A 67 -3.73 9.14 -10.01
CA ILE A 67 -3.09 9.81 -8.89
C ILE A 67 -1.59 9.65 -9.07
N LEU A 68 -0.85 10.75 -8.94
CA LEU A 68 0.59 10.78 -8.79
C LEU A 68 0.91 11.09 -7.33
N ALA A 69 1.59 10.18 -6.64
CA ALA A 69 1.93 10.31 -5.23
C ALA A 69 3.44 10.31 -5.03
N ASN A 70 3.91 11.24 -4.21
CA ASN A 70 5.27 11.32 -3.72
C ASN A 70 5.24 10.99 -2.22
N LEU A 71 5.53 9.72 -1.88
CA LEU A 71 5.43 9.23 -0.51
C LEU A 71 6.39 9.95 0.46
N PRO A 72 7.66 10.23 0.09
CA PRO A 72 8.59 10.90 1.01
C PRO A 72 8.15 12.30 1.42
N SER A 73 7.51 13.05 0.52
CA SER A 73 7.00 14.40 0.81
C SER A 73 5.55 14.44 1.25
N GLY A 74 4.84 13.30 1.24
CA GLY A 74 3.42 13.23 1.59
C GLY A 74 2.48 13.98 0.63
N GLN A 75 2.93 14.24 -0.60
CA GLN A 75 2.17 14.99 -1.59
C GLN A 75 1.52 14.07 -2.61
N ALA A 76 0.33 14.42 -3.07
CA ALA A 76 -0.27 13.80 -4.23
C ALA A 76 -1.06 14.78 -5.10
N GLN A 77 -1.19 14.38 -6.35
CA GLN A 77 -1.86 15.11 -7.41
C GLN A 77 -2.82 14.17 -8.12
N VAL A 78 -4.05 14.60 -8.29
CA VAL A 78 -5.04 13.91 -9.11
C VAL A 78 -5.01 14.53 -10.49
N VAL A 79 -4.63 13.74 -11.48
CA VAL A 79 -4.69 14.14 -12.87
C VAL A 79 -6.05 13.75 -13.43
N VAL A 80 -6.72 14.73 -14.04
CA VAL A 80 -8.01 14.56 -14.70
C VAL A 80 -7.83 14.84 -16.19
N PRO A 81 -7.44 13.83 -17.00
CA PRO A 81 -7.24 13.95 -18.45
C PRO A 81 -8.38 14.63 -19.19
N ALA A 82 -9.63 14.29 -18.86
CA ALA A 82 -10.81 14.87 -19.50
C ALA A 82 -10.92 16.40 -19.36
N LEU A 83 -10.26 16.98 -18.33
CA LEU A 83 -10.25 18.42 -18.07
C LEU A 83 -8.92 19.09 -18.43
N HIS A 84 -7.91 18.33 -18.89
CA HIS A 84 -6.53 18.81 -19.01
C HIS A 84 -6.05 19.52 -17.72
N ALA A 85 -6.45 18.96 -16.58
CA ALA A 85 -6.28 19.58 -15.28
C ALA A 85 -5.56 18.67 -14.28
N ILE A 86 -4.84 19.30 -13.37
CA ILE A 86 -4.20 18.67 -12.22
C ILE A 86 -4.81 19.28 -10.97
N VAL A 87 -5.35 18.45 -10.11
CA VAL A 87 -5.91 18.88 -8.83
C VAL A 87 -4.94 18.45 -7.74
N GLN A 88 -4.40 19.42 -7.00
CA GLN A 88 -3.63 19.10 -5.81
C GLN A 88 -4.55 18.39 -4.81
N ALA A 89 -4.08 17.29 -4.22
CA ALA A 89 -4.80 16.58 -3.16
C ALA A 89 -4.21 17.00 -1.80
N PRO A 90 -4.63 18.15 -1.22
CA PRO A 90 -4.03 18.68 0.00
C PRO A 90 -4.22 17.76 1.21
N ASP A 91 -5.18 16.83 1.15
CA ASP A 91 -5.46 15.86 2.22
C ASP A 91 -5.01 14.43 1.88
N PHE A 92 -3.96 14.30 1.05
CA PHE A 92 -3.27 13.01 0.88
C PHE A 92 -2.50 12.59 2.14
N SER A 93 -2.37 13.51 3.10
CA SER A 93 -1.82 13.27 4.42
C SER A 93 -2.47 12.07 5.12
N ALA A 94 -3.79 11.87 4.93
CA ALA A 94 -4.52 10.74 5.47
C ALA A 94 -4.04 9.40 4.89
N LEU A 95 -3.79 9.31 3.57
CA LEU A 95 -3.28 8.08 2.95
C LEU A 95 -1.83 7.81 3.37
N THR A 96 -0.98 8.83 3.41
CA THR A 96 0.40 8.65 3.92
C THR A 96 0.42 8.32 5.41
N GLN A 97 -0.51 8.88 6.18
CA GLN A 97 -0.70 8.53 7.58
C GLN A 97 -1.17 7.09 7.71
N GLU A 98 -2.03 6.61 6.82
CA GLU A 98 -2.49 5.22 6.79
C GLU A 98 -1.35 4.26 6.40
N ILE A 99 -0.52 4.61 5.41
CA ILE A 99 0.71 3.87 5.05
C ILE A 99 1.70 3.88 6.24
N SER A 100 1.87 5.02 6.91
CA SER A 100 2.72 5.15 8.09
C SER A 100 2.15 4.38 9.29
N THR A 101 0.83 4.36 9.45
CA THR A 101 0.12 3.64 10.52
C THR A 101 0.14 2.15 10.26
N ALA A 102 0.08 1.73 8.99
CA ALA A 102 0.40 0.36 8.59
C ALA A 102 1.85 0.01 8.94
N GLY A 103 2.80 0.94 8.80
CA GLY A 103 4.16 0.80 9.34
C GLY A 103 4.23 0.66 10.88
N GLY A 104 3.24 1.18 11.60
CA GLY A 104 3.07 1.04 13.05
C GLY A 104 2.09 -0.07 13.48
N ALA A 105 1.50 -0.81 12.54
CA ALA A 105 0.54 -1.86 12.84
C ALA A 105 1.24 -3.09 13.44
N GLN A 106 0.50 -3.85 14.24
CA GLN A 106 0.99 -5.12 14.75
C GLN A 106 0.74 -6.21 13.71
N PHE A 107 1.83 -6.75 13.16
CA PHE A 107 1.80 -7.86 12.23
C PHE A 107 2.07 -9.18 12.95
N THR A 108 1.04 -10.04 13.03
CA THR A 108 1.20 -11.40 13.57
C THR A 108 1.21 -12.39 12.41
N PRO A 109 2.31 -13.15 12.19
CA PRO A 109 2.35 -14.13 11.11
C PRO A 109 1.27 -15.21 11.27
N LEU A 110 0.56 -15.51 10.17
CA LEU A 110 -0.50 -16.52 10.10
C LEU A 110 -0.12 -17.74 9.24
N GLY A 111 1.00 -17.65 8.50
CA GLY A 111 1.46 -18.71 7.59
C GLY A 111 1.83 -18.16 6.21
N SER A 112 1.79 -19.01 5.19
CA SER A 112 2.09 -18.64 3.81
C SER A 112 0.83 -18.54 2.94
N GLY A 113 0.94 -17.84 1.83
CA GLY A 113 -0.10 -17.72 0.80
C GLY A 113 0.49 -17.58 -0.58
N HIS A 114 -0.39 -17.62 -1.58
CA HIS A 114 -0.03 -17.41 -2.98
C HIS A 114 -1.14 -16.63 -3.69
N TYR A 115 -0.75 -15.58 -4.42
CA TYR A 115 -1.63 -14.70 -5.20
C TYR A 115 -0.84 -14.19 -6.41
N ALA A 116 -1.50 -13.92 -7.54
CA ALA A 116 -0.83 -13.52 -8.79
C ALA A 116 0.40 -14.39 -9.19
N GLY A 117 0.39 -15.69 -8.83
CA GLY A 117 1.53 -16.60 -9.06
C GLY A 117 2.73 -16.42 -8.13
N MET A 118 2.66 -15.52 -7.15
CA MET A 118 3.73 -15.17 -6.23
C MET A 118 3.50 -15.70 -4.81
N ALA A 119 4.58 -16.08 -4.12
CA ALA A 119 4.54 -16.49 -2.73
C ALA A 119 4.50 -15.26 -1.80
N CYS A 120 3.72 -15.33 -0.74
CA CYS A 120 3.67 -14.30 0.31
C CYS A 120 3.53 -14.92 1.69
N ARG A 121 3.83 -14.12 2.71
CA ARG A 121 3.54 -14.45 4.11
C ARG A 121 2.26 -13.73 4.51
N LYS A 122 1.33 -14.50 5.09
CA LYS A 122 0.08 -13.99 5.63
C LYS A 122 0.32 -13.42 7.02
N TYR A 123 -0.27 -12.28 7.29
CA TYR A 123 -0.24 -11.62 8.59
C TYR A 123 -1.65 -11.22 9.00
N LEU A 124 -1.95 -11.35 10.28
CA LEU A 124 -2.99 -10.56 10.93
C LEU A 124 -2.42 -9.17 11.14
N VAL A 125 -3.14 -8.15 10.69
CA VAL A 125 -2.79 -6.74 10.81
C VAL A 125 -3.78 -6.10 11.78
N LEU A 126 -3.27 -5.58 12.89
CA LEU A 126 -4.06 -4.87 13.89
C LEU A 126 -3.54 -3.44 14.02
N ASN A 127 -4.45 -2.45 13.92
CA ASN A 127 -4.15 -1.05 14.20
C ASN A 127 -5.23 -0.46 15.12
N ALA A 128 -5.13 0.84 15.44
CA ALA A 128 -6.08 1.50 16.35
C ALA A 128 -7.50 1.67 15.78
N HIS A 129 -7.66 1.51 14.46
CA HIS A 129 -8.88 1.88 13.72
C HIS A 129 -9.56 0.68 13.04
N GLY A 130 -8.94 -0.50 13.05
CA GLY A 130 -9.44 -1.66 12.34
C GLY A 130 -8.54 -2.88 12.44
N SER A 131 -8.97 -3.93 11.76
CA SER A 131 -8.23 -5.18 11.67
C SER A 131 -8.40 -5.83 10.30
N GLY A 132 -7.42 -6.62 9.90
CA GLY A 132 -7.46 -7.33 8.64
C GLY A 132 -6.39 -8.39 8.51
N THR A 133 -6.35 -9.02 7.35
CA THR A 133 -5.28 -9.93 6.95
C THR A 133 -4.60 -9.41 5.71
N ALA A 134 -3.27 -9.46 5.69
CA ALA A 134 -2.47 -9.09 4.53
C ALA A 134 -1.58 -10.26 4.11
N CYS A 135 -1.48 -10.55 2.82
CA CYS A 135 -0.46 -11.43 2.27
C CYS A 135 0.61 -10.58 1.58
N ILE A 136 1.79 -10.50 2.21
CA ILE A 136 2.87 -9.60 1.80
C ILE A 136 4.08 -10.43 1.34
N THR A 137 4.64 -10.08 0.19
CA THR A 137 5.89 -10.65 -0.32
C THR A 137 7.09 -10.23 0.54
N PRO A 138 8.24 -10.92 0.47
CA PRO A 138 9.45 -10.53 1.20
C PRO A 138 9.94 -9.12 0.87
N ASP A 139 9.67 -8.63 -0.34
CA ASP A 139 10.09 -7.33 -0.85
C ASP A 139 9.03 -6.23 -0.67
N GLY A 140 7.92 -6.51 0.02
CA GLY A 140 6.96 -5.51 0.49
C GLY A 140 5.74 -5.27 -0.40
N VAL A 141 5.59 -6.04 -1.49
CA VAL A 141 4.37 -6.04 -2.30
C VAL A 141 3.22 -6.73 -1.55
N VAL A 142 2.10 -6.03 -1.36
CA VAL A 142 0.86 -6.58 -0.81
C VAL A 142 0.11 -7.30 -1.93
N LEU A 143 0.04 -8.63 -1.90
CA LEU A 143 -0.67 -9.39 -2.94
C LEU A 143 -2.15 -9.60 -2.63
N HIS A 144 -2.51 -9.50 -1.35
CA HIS A 144 -3.88 -9.61 -0.88
C HIS A 144 -4.03 -8.85 0.41
N PHE A 145 -5.12 -8.11 0.55
CA PHE A 145 -5.54 -7.49 1.80
C PHE A 145 -7.04 -7.65 1.94
N ALA A 146 -7.50 -8.06 3.13
CA ALA A 146 -8.91 -8.04 3.47
C ALA A 146 -9.04 -7.47 4.88
N GLY A 147 -9.82 -6.43 5.04
CA GLY A 147 -9.92 -5.72 6.32
C GLY A 147 -11.27 -5.06 6.52
N HIS A 148 -11.47 -4.58 7.74
CA HIS A 148 -12.58 -3.72 8.08
C HIS A 148 -12.16 -2.65 9.09
N ASP A 149 -12.80 -1.50 9.00
CA ASP A 149 -12.67 -0.35 9.89
C ASP A 149 -14.02 0.35 10.10
N GLU A 150 -14.02 1.57 10.61
CA GLU A 150 -15.22 2.39 10.82
C GLU A 150 -15.95 2.76 9.50
N HIS A 151 -15.28 2.64 8.35
CA HIS A 151 -15.78 3.01 7.03
C HIS A 151 -16.34 1.79 6.26
N GLY A 152 -16.09 0.57 6.73
CA GLY A 152 -16.66 -0.66 6.20
C GLY A 152 -15.62 -1.75 6.02
N SER A 153 -15.92 -2.72 5.18
CA SER A 153 -14.97 -3.77 4.80
C SER A 153 -14.55 -3.63 3.34
N ALA A 154 -13.30 -3.97 3.04
CA ALA A 154 -12.79 -4.00 1.68
C ALA A 154 -11.79 -5.16 1.51
N GLU A 155 -11.72 -5.67 0.30
CA GLU A 155 -10.76 -6.67 -0.14
C GLU A 155 -10.02 -6.16 -1.37
N VAL A 156 -8.69 -6.26 -1.34
CA VAL A 156 -7.80 -5.88 -2.43
C VAL A 156 -7.00 -7.11 -2.82
N THR A 157 -7.08 -7.51 -4.08
CA THR A 157 -6.37 -8.68 -4.61
C THR A 157 -5.49 -8.29 -5.79
N ALA A 158 -4.21 -8.64 -5.74
CA ALA A 158 -3.32 -8.51 -6.90
C ALA A 158 -3.72 -9.56 -7.94
N LEU A 159 -4.11 -9.09 -9.12
CA LEU A 159 -4.39 -9.92 -10.29
C LEU A 159 -3.13 -10.23 -11.08
N SER A 160 -2.20 -9.26 -11.16
CA SER A 160 -0.92 -9.41 -11.85
C SER A 160 0.16 -8.58 -11.16
N VAL A 161 1.41 -9.05 -11.18
CA VAL A 161 2.59 -8.35 -10.67
C VAL A 161 3.71 -8.48 -11.68
N ALA A 162 4.33 -7.35 -12.04
CA ALA A 162 5.46 -7.29 -12.96
C ALA A 162 6.56 -6.40 -12.39
N TYR A 163 7.73 -7.00 -12.14
CA TYR A 163 8.92 -6.24 -11.75
C TYR A 163 9.64 -5.73 -13.00
N ALA A 164 9.62 -4.42 -13.19
CA ALA A 164 10.29 -3.76 -14.30
C ALA A 164 10.63 -2.32 -13.90
N PRO A 165 11.74 -1.75 -14.42
CA PRO A 165 12.04 -0.34 -14.24
C PRO A 165 10.86 0.53 -14.69
N GLN A 166 10.51 1.55 -13.89
CA GLN A 166 9.44 2.47 -14.25
C GLN A 166 10.01 3.73 -14.93
N PRO A 167 9.46 4.18 -16.07
CA PRO A 167 9.87 5.44 -16.69
C PRO A 167 9.58 6.64 -15.76
N ALA A 168 10.58 7.49 -15.53
CA ALA A 168 10.42 8.67 -14.66
C ALA A 168 9.29 9.63 -15.12
N GLN A 169 9.02 9.68 -16.42
CA GLN A 169 7.94 10.46 -17.01
C GLN A 169 6.54 10.01 -16.56
N ASP A 170 6.38 8.76 -16.13
CA ASP A 170 5.09 8.23 -15.68
C ASP A 170 4.69 8.82 -14.32
N PHE A 171 5.66 9.33 -13.54
CA PHE A 171 5.42 9.97 -12.25
C PHE A 171 5.42 11.50 -12.32
N ALA A 172 5.55 12.07 -13.51
CA ALA A 172 5.54 13.51 -13.72
C ALA A 172 4.15 14.01 -14.15
N PRO A 173 3.77 15.22 -13.73
CA PRO A 173 2.66 15.96 -14.32
C PRO A 173 2.73 15.98 -15.86
N PRO A 174 1.65 15.62 -16.57
CA PRO A 174 1.64 15.70 -18.02
C PRO A 174 1.77 17.15 -18.50
N ALA A 175 2.58 17.36 -19.54
CA ALA A 175 2.79 18.67 -20.11
C ALA A 175 1.49 19.27 -20.69
N GLY A 176 1.30 20.57 -20.51
CA GLY A 176 0.14 21.29 -21.02
C GLY A 176 -1.13 21.18 -20.15
N PHE A 177 -1.05 20.52 -19.00
CA PHE A 177 -2.13 20.51 -18.02
C PHE A 177 -2.00 21.71 -17.08
N SER A 178 -3.14 22.22 -16.60
CA SER A 178 -3.19 23.35 -15.67
C SER A 178 -3.58 22.91 -14.27
N ASP A 179 -2.99 23.53 -13.25
CA ASP A 179 -3.44 23.35 -11.87
C ASP A 179 -4.87 23.90 -11.72
N LEU A 180 -5.75 23.06 -11.19
CA LEU A 180 -7.13 23.38 -10.86
C LEU A 180 -7.30 23.30 -9.35
N THR A 181 -7.62 24.43 -8.73
CA THR A 181 -8.04 24.45 -7.33
C THR A 181 -9.51 24.11 -7.26
N LEU A 182 -9.84 22.97 -6.66
CA LEU A 182 -11.22 22.60 -6.41
C LEU A 182 -11.68 23.09 -5.02
N PRO A 183 -12.97 23.44 -4.86
CA PRO A 183 -13.55 23.65 -3.55
C PRO A 183 -13.41 22.37 -2.68
N PRO A 184 -13.34 22.51 -1.35
CA PRO A 184 -13.40 21.36 -0.44
C PRO A 184 -14.61 20.47 -0.74
N GLY A 185 -14.43 19.15 -0.78
CA GLY A 185 -15.49 18.18 -1.10
C GLY A 185 -15.69 17.89 -2.58
N ALA A 186 -15.32 18.80 -3.50
CA ALA A 186 -15.42 18.55 -4.93
C ALA A 186 -14.40 17.49 -5.41
N LEU A 187 -13.22 17.43 -4.78
CA LEU A 187 -12.26 16.37 -5.04
C LEU A 187 -12.81 14.99 -4.63
N GLN A 188 -13.45 14.89 -3.46
CA GLN A 188 -14.09 13.65 -3.02
C GLN A 188 -15.16 13.19 -4.02
N ALA A 189 -15.97 14.11 -4.56
CA ALA A 189 -16.97 13.78 -5.57
C ALA A 189 -16.36 13.24 -6.88
N LEU A 190 -15.15 13.70 -7.26
CA LEU A 190 -14.42 13.17 -8.42
C LEU A 190 -13.83 11.77 -8.18
N LEU A 191 -13.37 11.51 -6.95
CA LEU A 191 -12.79 10.22 -6.57
C LEU A 191 -13.85 9.16 -6.28
N GLN A 192 -15.09 9.57 -6.00
CA GLN A 192 -16.19 8.63 -5.75
C GLN A 192 -16.52 7.83 -7.02
N PRO A 193 -16.61 6.50 -6.92
CA PRO A 193 -17.13 5.69 -8.01
C PRO A 193 -18.59 6.10 -8.28
N GLN A 194 -18.87 6.48 -9.52
CA GLN A 194 -20.21 6.83 -10.01
C GLN A 194 -21.09 5.58 -10.11
#